data_AF-A0A833VUD8-F1
#
_entry.id   AF-A0A833VUD8-F1
#
_cell.length_a   1.000
_cell.length_b   1.000
_cell.length_c   1.000
_cell.angle_alpha   90.00
_cell.angle_beta   90.00
_cell.angle_gamma   90.00
#
_symmetry.space_group_name_H-M   'P 1'
#
loop_
_entity.id
_entity.type
_entity.pdbx_description
1 polymer ?
#
loop_
_entity_poly.entity_id
_entity_poly.type
_entity_poly.pdbx_seq_one_letter_code
_entity_poly.pdbx_strand_id
1 'polypeptide(L)'
;MASSSSSSSSSSSSSSSSSSPMRAVDTTPLLSSPSRTTGTQSNGLRGAASFLRRAGSRRIMREPSVVVRDTAVQHIEERQSDWAYSKPVVVLDLLWNLLFVVLSGAMLVSSRNEDPYVPLRVWVAGYVLQCIVHMVCVWLEYKRRVRFRNSSAAQDQEEDDKLSFAKHLESANTMFSFIWWIIGFYWISAGGQTLCTQAPQLYWLCIVFLAFDVFFVVFCVALACLVGIAVCCCLPCIIAILYAVREQEGATEEDIRQLPKYKFRRTVVSEKVEAETGESIRGGIMTQCGTDPPVEQPLQAEDAECCICLCGYEDGVELRELPCGHHFHCSCIDKWLHINATCPLCKLSIIRTDNYGNEEV
;
A
#
# COMPACT_ATOMS: atom_id res chain seq x y z
N MET A 1 65.57 -60.21 -7.25
CA MET A 1 65.04 -61.57 -6.99
C MET A 1 63.52 -61.44 -7.16
N ALA A 2 63.00 -61.49 -8.38
CA ALA A 2 62.69 -62.71 -9.15
C ALA A 2 61.82 -63.68 -8.32
N SER A 3 60.67 -64.18 -8.73
CA SER A 3 59.85 -64.11 -9.95
C SER A 3 58.59 -64.93 -9.59
N SER A 4 57.38 -64.46 -9.92
CA SER A 4 56.51 -65.00 -10.99
C SER A 4 55.86 -66.37 -10.62
N SER A 5 54.65 -66.75 -11.01
CA SER A 5 53.91 -66.49 -12.25
C SER A 5 52.47 -67.04 -12.04
N SER A 6 51.43 -66.31 -12.44
CA SER A 6 50.65 -66.48 -13.70
C SER A 6 49.51 -67.51 -13.57
N SER A 7 48.37 -67.42 -14.25
CA SER A 7 48.08 -66.93 -15.60
C SER A 7 46.54 -66.77 -15.72
N SER A 8 46.00 -65.64 -16.21
CA SER A 8 45.65 -65.37 -17.63
C SER A 8 44.20 -65.82 -17.97
N SER A 9 43.40 -65.18 -18.81
CA SER A 9 43.65 -64.16 -19.85
C SER A 9 42.29 -63.71 -20.45
N SER A 10 42.19 -62.42 -20.87
CA SER A 10 41.95 -61.94 -22.26
C SER A 10 40.46 -61.78 -22.67
N SER A 11 40.00 -60.72 -23.37
CA SER A 11 40.68 -59.59 -24.03
C SER A 11 39.66 -58.65 -24.70
N SER A 12 40.07 -57.36 -24.84
CA SER A 12 39.99 -56.48 -26.05
C SER A 12 38.62 -56.03 -26.60
N SER A 13 38.38 -54.79 -27.08
CA SER A 13 39.21 -53.57 -27.25
C SER A 13 38.39 -52.44 -27.93
N SER A 14 38.78 -51.17 -27.63
CA SER A 14 39.03 -50.02 -28.55
C SER A 14 37.88 -49.39 -29.36
N SER A 15 37.47 -48.12 -29.09
CA SER A 15 37.94 -46.82 -29.68
C SER A 15 37.26 -46.48 -31.03
N SER A 16 36.92 -45.27 -31.47
CA SER A 16 37.08 -43.87 -31.03
C SER A 16 36.37 -42.94 -32.04
N SER A 17 36.03 -41.72 -31.59
CA SER A 17 36.11 -40.42 -32.30
C SER A 17 35.26 -40.06 -33.54
N SER A 18 34.43 -39.02 -33.32
CA SER A 18 34.42 -37.70 -34.01
C SER A 18 33.58 -37.41 -35.26
N SER A 19 33.08 -36.16 -35.27
CA SER A 19 32.74 -35.25 -36.37
C SER A 19 31.26 -35.07 -36.79
N SER A 20 30.78 -33.83 -36.63
CA SER A 20 29.59 -33.23 -37.27
C SER A 20 29.85 -32.96 -38.77
N PRO A 21 28.80 -32.76 -39.60
CA PRO A 21 28.44 -31.39 -39.98
C PRO A 21 26.92 -31.16 -40.26
N MET A 22 26.61 -29.89 -40.61
CA MET A 22 25.30 -29.26 -40.81
C MET A 22 24.52 -29.64 -42.10
N ARG A 23 23.21 -29.30 -42.04
CA ARG A 23 22.28 -28.79 -43.10
C ARG A 23 21.75 -29.78 -44.16
N ALA A 24 20.43 -29.93 -44.17
CA ALA A 24 19.61 -29.80 -45.38
C ALA A 24 18.15 -29.47 -44.98
N VAL A 25 17.62 -28.42 -45.62
CA VAL A 25 16.20 -28.03 -45.64
C VAL A 25 15.53 -28.89 -46.71
N ASP A 26 14.31 -29.38 -46.45
CA ASP A 26 13.41 -29.69 -47.56
C ASP A 26 11.93 -29.49 -47.21
N THR A 27 11.25 -29.01 -48.23
CA THR A 27 9.91 -28.44 -48.32
C THR A 27 8.80 -29.49 -48.51
N THR A 28 7.63 -29.21 -47.90
CA THR A 28 6.22 -29.63 -48.16
C THR A 28 5.85 -30.20 -49.55
N PRO A 29 4.65 -30.82 -49.82
CA PRO A 29 3.45 -31.11 -48.97
C PRO A 29 2.67 -32.44 -49.28
N LEU A 30 1.50 -32.63 -48.61
CA LEU A 30 0.24 -33.31 -49.06
C LEU A 30 -0.22 -34.68 -48.48
N LEU A 31 -1.38 -34.60 -47.79
CA LEU A 31 -2.60 -35.48 -47.84
C LEU A 31 -2.45 -36.97 -47.41
N SER A 32 -3.12 -37.53 -46.40
CA SER A 32 -4.59 -37.60 -46.21
C SER A 32 -4.97 -38.23 -44.83
N SER A 33 -5.93 -37.60 -44.14
CA SER A 33 -7.03 -38.01 -43.23
C SER A 33 -7.22 -39.48 -42.73
N PRO A 34 -8.18 -39.76 -41.82
CA PRO A 34 -8.46 -39.12 -40.51
C PRO A 34 -8.75 -40.16 -39.40
N SER A 35 -8.62 -39.79 -38.12
CA SER A 35 -9.39 -40.43 -37.05
C SER A 35 -10.06 -39.38 -36.18
N ARG A 36 -11.33 -39.68 -35.92
CA ARG A 36 -12.42 -38.80 -35.52
C ARG A 36 -12.66 -39.03 -34.04
N THR A 37 -12.43 -38.02 -33.21
CA THR A 37 -13.07 -37.91 -31.90
C THR A 37 -13.60 -36.50 -31.69
N THR A 38 -14.80 -36.51 -31.18
CA THR A 38 -15.80 -35.45 -31.02
C THR A 38 -15.46 -34.49 -29.88
N GLY A 39 -15.77 -33.19 -30.03
CA GLY A 39 -15.99 -32.31 -28.88
C GLY A 39 -15.71 -30.83 -29.07
N THR A 40 -16.73 -30.10 -29.55
CA THR A 40 -17.06 -28.70 -29.20
C THR A 40 -16.19 -27.57 -29.80
N GLN A 41 -16.72 -26.98 -30.89
CA GLN A 41 -16.36 -25.65 -31.39
C GLN A 41 -17.02 -24.55 -30.53
N SER A 42 -16.24 -23.53 -30.17
CA SER A 42 -16.75 -22.17 -29.95
C SER A 42 -15.80 -21.18 -30.64
N ASN A 43 -16.08 -20.93 -31.92
CA ASN A 43 -15.54 -19.77 -32.62
C ASN A 43 -16.39 -18.54 -32.26
N GLY A 44 -15.71 -17.44 -31.94
CA GLY A 44 -16.29 -16.11 -31.89
C GLY A 44 -16.08 -15.45 -30.55
N LEU A 45 -15.01 -14.63 -30.45
CA LEU A 45 -14.84 -13.47 -29.55
C LEU A 45 -13.38 -12.95 -29.62
N ARG A 46 -12.81 -12.80 -30.82
CA ARG A 46 -11.55 -12.04 -31.02
C ARG A 46 -11.69 -10.80 -31.89
N GLY A 47 -12.92 -10.45 -32.29
CA GLY A 47 -13.24 -9.22 -33.02
C GLY A 47 -13.81 -8.07 -32.19
N ALA A 48 -14.08 -8.27 -30.89
CA ALA A 48 -14.74 -7.26 -30.05
C ALA A 48 -13.79 -6.45 -29.14
N ALA A 49 -12.50 -6.76 -29.11
CA ALA A 49 -11.53 -6.11 -28.21
C ALA A 49 -10.88 -4.84 -28.80
N SER A 50 -11.04 -4.56 -30.10
CA SER A 50 -10.47 -3.37 -30.75
C SER A 50 -11.44 -2.18 -30.86
N PHE A 51 -12.75 -2.41 -30.75
CA PHE A 51 -13.75 -1.34 -30.81
C PHE A 51 -14.07 -0.67 -29.47
N LEU A 52 -13.77 -1.32 -28.34
CA LEU A 52 -13.91 -0.69 -27.01
C LEU A 52 -12.72 0.22 -26.64
N ARG A 53 -11.66 0.27 -27.44
CA ARG A 53 -10.49 1.12 -27.17
C ARG A 53 -10.62 2.55 -27.73
N ARG A 54 -11.68 2.86 -28.49
CA ARG A 54 -11.87 4.19 -29.10
C ARG A 54 -13.08 4.99 -28.60
N ALA A 55 -13.87 4.42 -27.67
CA ALA A 55 -14.99 5.11 -27.00
C ALA A 55 -14.73 5.39 -25.50
N GLY A 56 -13.48 5.18 -25.05
CA GLY A 56 -13.05 5.37 -23.66
C GLY A 56 -12.12 6.57 -23.45
N SER A 57 -12.27 7.65 -24.24
CA SER A 57 -11.54 8.91 -23.98
C SER A 57 -12.12 9.74 -22.84
N ARG A 58 -13.05 9.19 -22.05
CA ARG A 58 -13.14 9.61 -20.65
C ARG A 58 -11.85 9.14 -20.01
N ARG A 59 -10.91 10.07 -19.84
CA ARG A 59 -9.99 10.04 -18.71
C ARG A 59 -10.78 9.46 -17.54
N ILE A 60 -10.49 8.22 -17.17
CA ILE A 60 -10.67 7.79 -15.81
C ILE A 60 -9.68 8.69 -15.08
N MET A 61 -10.14 9.91 -14.75
CA MET A 61 -9.59 10.68 -13.66
C MET A 61 -9.72 9.71 -12.50
N ARG A 62 -8.61 9.04 -12.19
CA ARG A 62 -8.41 8.41 -10.89
C ARG A 62 -8.89 9.46 -9.91
N GLU A 63 -10.04 9.21 -9.25
CA GLU A 63 -10.67 10.22 -8.44
C GLU A 63 -9.60 10.79 -7.51
N PRO A 64 -9.47 12.12 -7.39
CA PRO A 64 -8.55 12.74 -6.44
C PRO A 64 -8.72 12.14 -5.03
N SER A 65 -9.91 11.64 -4.71
CA SER A 65 -10.24 10.93 -3.48
C SER A 65 -9.55 9.56 -3.32
N VAL A 66 -9.26 8.83 -4.39
CA VAL A 66 -8.54 7.54 -4.34
C VAL A 66 -7.05 7.79 -4.17
N VAL A 67 -6.49 8.76 -4.88
CA VAL A 67 -5.07 9.13 -4.73
C VAL A 67 -4.79 9.66 -3.33
N VAL A 68 -5.65 10.54 -2.78
CA VAL A 68 -5.50 11.04 -1.41
C VAL A 68 -5.66 9.94 -0.37
N ARG A 69 -6.56 8.96 -0.58
CA ARG A 69 -6.67 7.79 0.30
C ARG A 69 -5.43 6.92 0.22
N ASP A 70 -4.93 6.61 -0.98
CA ASP A 70 -3.71 5.82 -1.18
C ASP A 70 -2.49 6.51 -0.52
N THR A 71 -2.36 7.84 -0.68
CA THR A 71 -1.28 8.62 -0.05
C THR A 71 -1.43 8.71 1.48
N ALA A 72 -2.66 8.84 1.99
CA ALA A 72 -2.91 8.82 3.44
C ALA A 72 -2.62 7.43 4.04
N VAL A 73 -2.98 6.35 3.33
CA VAL A 73 -2.67 4.96 3.73
C VAL A 73 -1.16 4.74 3.73
N GLN A 74 -0.44 5.15 2.69
CA GLN A 74 1.02 5.06 2.65
C GLN A 74 1.68 5.82 3.80
N HIS A 75 1.25 7.06 4.08
CA HIS A 75 1.79 7.81 5.20
C HIS A 75 1.48 7.18 6.56
N ILE A 76 0.31 6.55 6.73
CA ILE A 76 -0.02 5.82 7.96
C ILE A 76 0.88 4.57 8.08
N GLU A 77 1.09 3.82 7.00
CA GLU A 77 1.97 2.64 6.98
C GLU A 77 3.43 3.02 7.29
N GLU A 78 3.96 4.08 6.68
CA GLU A 78 5.29 4.62 6.96
C GLU A 78 5.42 4.97 8.45
N ARG A 79 4.45 5.71 9.00
CA ARG A 79 4.46 6.10 10.42
C ARG A 79 4.29 4.91 11.35
N GLN A 80 3.41 3.96 11.07
CA GLN A 80 3.24 2.73 11.87
C GLN A 80 4.53 1.91 11.92
N SER A 81 5.26 1.83 10.81
CA SER A 81 6.55 1.13 10.75
C SER A 81 7.62 1.79 11.64
N ASP A 82 7.55 3.11 11.84
CA ASP A 82 8.43 3.86 12.75
C ASP A 82 8.09 3.62 14.24
N TRP A 83 6.80 3.45 14.58
CA TRP A 83 6.37 3.20 15.96
C TRP A 83 6.74 1.79 16.44
N ALA A 84 6.52 0.78 15.60
CA ALA A 84 6.87 -0.61 15.90
C ALA A 84 8.36 -0.79 16.22
N TYR A 85 9.23 0.04 15.61
CA TYR A 85 10.67 0.05 15.83
C TYR A 85 11.16 1.26 16.63
N SER A 86 10.26 1.88 17.40
CA SER A 86 10.66 2.98 18.27
C SER A 86 11.69 2.49 19.30
N LYS A 87 12.69 3.32 19.58
CA LYS A 87 13.76 3.01 20.56
C LYS A 87 13.25 2.41 21.87
N PRO A 88 12.19 2.94 22.52
CA PRO A 88 11.72 2.37 23.78
C PRO A 88 11.11 0.98 23.61
N VAL A 89 10.40 0.70 22.52
CA VAL A 89 9.79 -0.61 22.26
C VAL A 89 10.87 -1.67 22.03
N VAL A 90 11.87 -1.35 21.20
CA VAL A 90 13.01 -2.25 20.96
C VAL A 90 13.80 -2.47 22.25
N VAL A 91 14.11 -1.42 23.02
CA VAL A 91 14.85 -1.57 24.28
C VAL A 91 14.06 -2.41 25.29
N LEU A 92 12.75 -2.24 25.37
CA LEU A 92 11.90 -3.04 26.26
C LEU A 92 11.90 -4.52 25.86
N ASP A 93 11.74 -4.82 24.57
CA ASP A 93 11.86 -6.18 24.03
C ASP A 93 13.24 -6.79 24.34
N LEU A 94 14.30 -6.01 24.14
CA LEU A 94 15.67 -6.48 24.39
C LEU A 94 15.93 -6.77 25.87
N LEU A 95 15.48 -5.88 26.77
CA LEU A 95 15.63 -6.06 28.21
C LEU A 95 14.84 -7.27 28.71
N TRP A 96 13.66 -7.50 28.15
CA TRP A 96 12.79 -8.62 28.52
C TRP A 96 13.40 -9.96 28.10
N ASN A 97 13.84 -10.07 26.84
CA ASN A 97 14.53 -11.27 26.35
C ASN A 97 15.85 -11.52 27.11
N LEU A 98 16.58 -10.48 27.51
CA LEU A 98 17.75 -10.60 28.37
C LEU A 98 17.38 -11.17 29.75
N LEU A 99 16.30 -10.70 30.37
CA LEU A 99 15.79 -11.25 31.63
C LEU A 99 15.48 -12.75 31.49
N PHE A 100 14.82 -13.14 30.40
CA PHE A 100 14.52 -14.55 30.10
C PHE A 100 15.78 -15.42 29.97
N VAL A 101 16.83 -14.92 29.30
CA VAL A 101 18.13 -15.60 29.20
C VAL A 101 18.75 -15.78 30.57
N VAL A 102 18.73 -14.74 31.41
CA VAL A 102 19.30 -14.78 32.76
C VAL A 102 18.54 -15.78 33.64
N LEU A 103 17.20 -15.76 33.62
CA LEU A 103 16.36 -16.68 34.39
C LEU A 103 16.56 -18.13 33.94
N SER A 104 16.59 -18.37 32.64
CA SER A 104 16.84 -19.70 32.07
C SER A 104 18.25 -20.21 32.39
N GLY A 105 19.25 -19.33 32.36
CA GLY A 105 20.62 -19.65 32.77
C GLY A 105 20.72 -19.97 34.26
N ALA A 106 20.08 -19.18 35.12
CA ALA A 106 20.02 -19.43 36.56
C ALA A 106 19.32 -20.76 36.88
N MET A 107 18.26 -21.08 36.15
CA MET A 107 17.55 -22.35 36.25
C MET A 107 18.44 -23.53 35.85
N LEU A 108 19.15 -23.44 34.72
CA LEU A 108 20.10 -24.48 34.29
C LEU A 108 21.25 -24.66 35.28
N VAL A 109 21.72 -23.59 35.93
CA VAL A 109 22.78 -23.64 36.95
C VAL A 109 22.27 -24.29 38.23
N SER A 110 21.07 -23.92 38.67
CA SER A 110 20.47 -24.43 39.91
C SER A 110 20.11 -25.91 39.82
N SER A 111 19.72 -26.38 38.62
CA SER A 111 19.35 -27.77 38.39
C SER A 111 20.52 -28.69 38.01
N ARG A 112 21.79 -28.22 38.05
CA ARG A 112 22.95 -28.98 37.53
C ARG A 112 23.15 -30.36 38.15
N ASN A 113 22.68 -30.54 39.38
CA ASN A 113 22.85 -31.79 40.13
C ASN A 113 21.70 -32.79 39.93
N GLU A 114 20.66 -32.46 39.14
CA GLU A 114 19.52 -33.35 38.87
C GLU A 114 19.62 -33.94 37.45
N ASP A 115 19.66 -35.26 37.27
CA ASP A 115 19.74 -35.90 35.94
C ASP A 115 18.36 -36.39 35.45
N PRO A 116 17.60 -35.58 34.67
CA PRO A 116 16.31 -36.00 34.13
C PRO A 116 16.47 -36.95 32.94
N TYR A 117 15.59 -37.95 32.85
CA TYR A 117 15.50 -38.88 31.71
C TYR A 117 15.10 -38.19 30.39
N VAL A 118 14.38 -37.07 30.47
CA VAL A 118 13.93 -36.26 29.32
C VAL A 118 14.94 -35.11 29.12
N PRO A 119 15.29 -34.75 27.86
CA PRO A 119 16.30 -33.71 27.58
C PRO A 119 15.79 -32.27 27.83
N LEU A 120 15.18 -32.02 28.98
CA LEU A 120 14.66 -30.71 29.40
C LEU A 120 15.74 -29.63 29.50
N ARG A 121 16.97 -30.02 29.83
CA ARG A 121 18.11 -29.08 29.80
C ARG A 121 18.43 -28.63 28.38
N VAL A 122 18.32 -29.52 27.40
CA VAL A 122 18.50 -29.19 25.97
C VAL A 122 17.38 -28.26 25.53
N TRP A 123 16.15 -28.49 26.01
CA TRP A 123 15.03 -27.60 25.76
C TRP A 123 15.27 -26.18 26.27
N VAL A 124 15.63 -26.02 27.55
CA VAL A 124 15.92 -24.71 28.16
C VAL A 124 17.14 -24.05 27.50
N ALA A 125 18.18 -24.81 27.16
CA ALA A 125 19.33 -24.28 26.41
C ALA A 125 18.95 -23.80 25.00
N GLY A 126 18.03 -24.51 24.32
CA GLY A 126 17.47 -24.07 23.05
C GLY A 126 16.69 -22.76 23.18
N TYR A 127 15.93 -22.59 24.26
CA TYR A 127 15.21 -21.34 24.54
C TYR A 127 16.18 -20.17 24.77
N VAL A 128 17.26 -20.39 25.52
CA VAL A 128 18.33 -19.39 25.69
C VAL A 128 18.95 -18.99 24.35
N LEU A 129 19.31 -19.97 23.52
CA LEU A 129 19.88 -19.72 22.20
C LEU A 129 18.91 -18.93 21.32
N GLN A 130 17.63 -19.30 21.34
CA GLN A 130 16.57 -18.64 20.58
C GLN A 130 16.38 -17.19 21.01
N CYS A 131 16.34 -16.90 22.33
CA CYS A 131 16.30 -15.53 22.83
C CYS A 131 17.52 -14.73 22.37
N ILE A 132 18.73 -15.31 22.40
CA ILE A 132 19.95 -14.64 21.92
C ILE A 132 19.87 -14.37 20.41
N VAL A 133 19.42 -15.34 19.62
CA VAL A 133 19.26 -15.17 18.15
C VAL A 133 18.24 -14.07 17.86
N HIS A 134 17.08 -14.08 18.51
CA HIS A 134 16.06 -13.04 18.37
C HIS A 134 16.61 -11.65 18.72
N MET A 135 17.27 -11.53 19.88
CA MET A 135 17.94 -10.31 20.33
C MET A 135 18.93 -9.76 19.30
N VAL A 136 19.76 -10.64 18.72
CA VAL A 136 20.73 -10.26 17.70
C VAL A 136 20.02 -9.83 16.42
N CYS A 137 18.99 -10.53 15.97
CA CYS A 137 18.19 -10.15 14.80
C CYS A 137 17.57 -8.77 15.00
N VAL A 138 16.83 -8.55 16.08
CA VAL A 138 16.18 -7.27 16.42
C VAL A 138 17.21 -6.15 16.54
N TRP A 139 18.36 -6.40 17.19
CA TRP A 139 19.42 -5.40 17.30
C TRP A 139 20.05 -5.06 15.96
N LEU A 140 20.32 -6.05 15.10
CA LEU A 140 20.86 -5.83 13.76
C LEU A 140 19.88 -5.03 12.89
N GLU A 141 18.58 -5.31 12.98
CA GLU A 141 17.54 -4.57 12.28
C GLU A 141 17.39 -3.14 12.78
N TYR A 142 17.36 -2.95 14.11
CA TYR A 142 17.35 -1.62 14.71
C TYR A 142 18.58 -0.80 14.28
N LYS A 143 19.77 -1.41 14.32
CA LYS A 143 21.01 -0.76 13.90
C LYS A 143 21.01 -0.42 12.41
N ARG A 144 20.47 -1.30 11.56
CA ARG A 144 20.31 -1.08 10.12
C ARG A 144 19.37 0.09 9.85
N ARG A 145 18.20 0.13 10.49
CA ARG A 145 17.22 1.23 10.34
C ARG A 145 17.77 2.57 10.82
N VAL A 146 18.48 2.59 11.95
CA VAL A 146 19.14 3.81 12.44
C VAL A 146 20.22 4.29 11.46
N ARG A 147 20.98 3.37 10.87
CA ARG A 147 21.99 3.69 9.86
C ARG A 147 21.36 4.24 8.59
N PHE A 148 20.29 3.61 8.09
CA PHE A 148 19.54 4.06 6.92
C PHE A 148 18.97 5.48 7.11
N ARG A 149 18.39 5.77 8.29
CA ARG A 149 17.87 7.11 8.60
C ARG A 149 18.97 8.19 8.66
N ASN A 150 20.18 7.82 9.08
CA ASN A 150 21.31 8.76 9.17
C ASN A 150 22.10 8.88 7.85
N SER A 151 21.91 7.96 6.90
CA SER A 151 22.61 7.96 5.62
C SER A 151 21.74 8.64 4.57
N SER A 152 21.86 9.95 4.42
CA SER A 152 21.33 10.64 3.24
C SER A 152 22.14 10.22 2.01
N ALA A 153 21.48 9.49 1.11
CA ALA A 153 21.92 9.15 -0.25
C ALA A 153 23.10 8.16 -0.40
N ALA A 154 22.93 7.24 -1.36
CA ALA A 154 23.89 6.34 -1.99
C ALA A 154 24.21 4.99 -1.31
N GLN A 155 23.40 3.96 -1.61
CA GLN A 155 23.84 2.71 -2.27
C GLN A 155 22.66 1.71 -2.40
N ASP A 156 21.88 1.84 -3.46
CA ASP A 156 20.79 0.90 -3.78
C ASP A 156 21.24 -0.12 -4.83
N GLN A 157 21.60 -1.33 -4.37
CA GLN A 157 21.32 -2.61 -5.05
C GLN A 157 21.85 -3.82 -4.26
N GLU A 158 22.93 -3.67 -3.48
CA GLU A 158 23.49 -4.79 -2.70
C GLU A 158 22.81 -4.96 -1.32
N GLU A 159 22.04 -3.97 -0.87
CA GLU A 159 21.29 -4.01 0.38
C GLU A 159 19.95 -4.75 0.26
N ASP A 160 19.34 -4.79 -0.93
CA ASP A 160 18.03 -5.43 -1.15
C ASP A 160 18.06 -6.96 -1.01
N ASP A 161 19.12 -7.62 -1.48
CA ASP A 161 19.28 -9.07 -1.34
C ASP A 161 19.53 -9.47 0.13
N LYS A 162 20.31 -8.66 0.87
CA LYS A 162 20.54 -8.84 2.31
C LYS A 162 19.29 -8.51 3.13
N LEU A 163 18.43 -7.61 2.64
CA LEU A 163 17.15 -7.26 3.24
C LEU A 163 16.14 -8.40 3.09
N SER A 164 16.04 -9.00 1.90
CA SER A 164 15.18 -10.15 1.64
C SER A 164 15.58 -11.35 2.50
N PHE A 165 16.87 -11.68 2.56
CA PHE A 165 17.36 -12.79 3.39
C PHE A 165 17.12 -12.57 4.88
N ALA A 166 17.30 -11.34 5.38
CA ALA A 166 17.03 -11.02 6.79
C ALA A 166 15.56 -11.21 7.16
N LYS A 167 14.62 -10.78 6.31
CA LYS A 167 13.18 -10.98 6.51
C LYS A 167 12.78 -12.46 6.47
N HIS A 168 13.39 -13.24 5.58
CA HIS A 168 13.20 -14.69 5.55
C HIS A 168 13.75 -15.37 6.81
N LEU A 169 14.88 -14.90 7.32
CA LEU A 169 15.47 -15.42 8.56
C LEU A 169 14.62 -15.06 9.79
N GLU A 170 14.05 -13.85 9.84
CA GLU A 170 13.15 -13.40 10.91
C GLU A 170 11.87 -14.24 10.98
N SER A 171 11.22 -14.44 9.82
CA SER A 171 10.01 -15.28 9.72
C SER A 171 10.31 -16.75 10.04
N ALA A 172 11.42 -17.29 9.55
CA ALA A 172 11.86 -18.65 9.88
C ALA A 172 12.19 -18.82 11.37
N ASN A 173 12.84 -17.83 11.99
CA ASN A 173 13.17 -17.85 13.41
C ASN A 173 11.90 -17.86 14.27
N THR A 174 10.89 -17.07 13.91
CA THR A 174 9.59 -17.03 14.60
C THR A 174 8.88 -18.38 14.52
N MET A 175 8.87 -19.01 13.34
CA MET A 175 8.26 -20.33 13.16
C MET A 175 8.99 -21.41 13.96
N PHE A 176 10.33 -21.40 13.93
CA PHE A 176 11.14 -22.34 14.71
C PHE A 176 10.92 -22.16 16.21
N SER A 177 10.86 -20.91 16.66
CA SER A 177 10.57 -20.52 18.04
C SER A 177 9.26 -21.12 18.57
N PHE A 178 8.20 -21.01 17.76
CA PHE A 178 6.89 -21.56 18.10
C PHE A 178 6.90 -23.10 18.17
N ILE A 179 7.54 -23.76 17.20
CA ILE A 179 7.64 -25.23 17.19
C ILE A 179 8.44 -25.73 18.40
N TRP A 180 9.57 -25.07 18.72
CA TRP A 180 10.40 -25.41 19.88
C TRP A 180 9.65 -25.24 21.21
N TRP A 181 8.81 -24.21 21.29
CA TRP A 181 7.93 -23.98 22.43
C TRP A 181 6.92 -25.12 22.62
N ILE A 182 6.25 -25.56 21.54
CA ILE A 182 5.31 -26.71 21.58
C ILE A 182 6.00 -27.98 22.06
N ILE A 183 7.22 -28.25 21.57
CA ILE A 183 7.99 -29.42 21.97
C ILE A 183 8.29 -29.40 23.47
N GLY A 184 8.62 -28.22 24.02
CA GLY A 184 8.80 -28.01 25.45
C GLY A 184 7.57 -28.31 26.28
N PHE A 185 6.44 -27.72 25.87
CA PHE A 185 5.15 -27.95 26.50
C PHE A 185 4.79 -29.44 26.48
N TYR A 186 5.03 -30.13 25.37
CA TYR A 186 4.83 -31.56 25.24
C TYR A 186 5.73 -32.36 26.19
N TRP A 187 7.04 -32.07 26.27
CA TRP A 187 7.95 -32.77 27.17
C TRP A 187 7.62 -32.59 28.66
N ILE A 188 7.16 -31.40 29.05
CA ILE A 188 6.75 -31.10 30.43
C ILE A 188 5.43 -31.79 30.78
N SER A 189 4.46 -31.79 29.87
CA SER A 189 3.16 -32.45 30.09
C SER A 189 3.26 -33.98 30.02
N ALA A 190 4.00 -34.54 29.05
CA ALA A 190 4.20 -35.98 28.92
C ALA A 190 5.10 -36.57 30.02
N GLY A 191 6.07 -35.81 30.52
CA GLY A 191 7.01 -36.24 31.55
C GLY A 191 6.55 -36.01 33.00
N GLY A 192 5.34 -35.49 33.24
CA GLY A 192 4.96 -34.92 34.54
C GLY A 192 5.20 -35.82 35.76
N GLN A 193 4.80 -37.10 35.71
CA GLN A 193 4.94 -38.01 36.87
C GLN A 193 6.38 -38.49 37.11
N THR A 194 7.15 -38.72 36.04
CA THR A 194 8.55 -39.16 36.12
C THR A 194 9.49 -38.01 36.48
N LEU A 195 9.20 -36.79 36.01
CA LEU A 195 9.99 -35.59 36.33
C LEU A 195 9.78 -35.12 37.77
N CYS A 196 8.56 -35.19 38.30
CA CYS A 196 8.27 -34.86 39.70
C CYS A 196 9.10 -35.69 40.70
N THR A 197 9.50 -36.90 40.33
CA THR A 197 10.22 -37.83 41.21
C THR A 197 11.74 -37.81 41.00
N GLN A 198 12.22 -37.53 39.79
CA GLN A 198 13.66 -37.54 39.46
C GLN A 198 14.32 -36.15 39.51
N ALA A 199 13.59 -35.09 39.16
CA ALA A 199 14.13 -33.72 39.06
C ALA A 199 13.04 -32.69 39.46
N PRO A 200 12.62 -32.67 40.73
CA PRO A 200 11.48 -31.86 41.18
C PRO A 200 11.74 -30.35 41.06
N GLN A 201 12.97 -29.88 41.32
CA GLN A 201 13.26 -28.45 41.25
C GLN A 201 13.22 -27.96 39.79
N LEU A 202 13.86 -28.69 38.87
CA LEU A 202 13.82 -28.38 37.45
C LEU A 202 12.38 -28.38 36.91
N TYR A 203 11.56 -29.36 37.30
CA TYR A 203 10.16 -29.46 36.86
C TYR A 203 9.31 -28.25 37.27
N TRP A 204 9.35 -27.85 38.54
CA TRP A 204 8.57 -26.69 39.01
C TRP A 204 9.09 -25.37 38.44
N LEU A 205 10.41 -25.21 38.29
CA LEU A 205 10.97 -24.04 37.62
C LEU A 205 10.53 -23.97 36.15
N CYS A 206 10.50 -25.10 35.43
CA CYS A 206 9.96 -25.19 34.06
C CYS A 206 8.49 -24.79 33.98
N ILE A 207 7.66 -25.27 34.92
CA ILE A 207 6.22 -24.96 34.94
C ILE A 207 5.99 -23.47 35.19
N VAL A 208 6.65 -22.90 36.20
CA VAL A 208 6.53 -21.48 36.52
C VAL A 208 6.98 -20.64 35.33
N PHE A 209 8.08 -21.01 34.69
CA PHE A 209 8.59 -20.36 33.49
C PHE A 209 7.58 -20.38 32.33
N LEU A 210 7.02 -21.55 32.00
CA LEU A 210 5.99 -21.69 30.96
C LEU A 210 4.71 -20.92 31.31
N ALA A 211 4.30 -20.91 32.57
CA ALA A 211 3.12 -20.19 33.00
C ALA A 211 3.26 -18.66 32.79
N PHE A 212 4.43 -18.10 33.10
CA PHE A 212 4.73 -16.69 32.83
C PHE A 212 4.77 -16.39 31.33
N ASP A 213 5.39 -17.27 30.55
CA ASP A 213 5.46 -17.15 29.09
C ASP A 213 4.07 -17.14 28.44
N VAL A 214 3.20 -18.11 28.79
CA VAL A 214 1.80 -18.17 28.34
C VAL A 214 1.02 -16.92 28.74
N PHE A 215 1.13 -16.50 30.00
CA PHE A 215 0.46 -15.30 30.49
C PHE A 215 0.83 -14.07 29.66
N PHE A 216 2.11 -13.93 29.34
CA PHE A 216 2.62 -12.81 28.54
C PHE A 216 2.13 -12.86 27.09
N VAL A 217 2.14 -14.04 26.45
CA VAL A 217 1.58 -14.21 25.09
C VAL A 217 0.10 -13.79 25.06
N VAL A 218 -0.69 -14.25 26.03
CA VAL A 218 -2.11 -13.87 26.15
C VAL A 218 -2.27 -12.36 26.36
N PHE A 219 -1.47 -11.77 27.25
CA PHE A 219 -1.49 -10.32 27.50
C PHE A 219 -1.14 -9.52 26.24
N CYS A 220 -0.10 -9.92 25.49
CA CYS A 220 0.30 -9.26 24.24
C CYS A 220 -0.79 -9.32 23.18
N VAL A 221 -1.42 -10.48 22.99
CA VAL A 221 -2.54 -10.65 22.06
C VAL A 221 -3.71 -9.76 22.47
N ALA A 222 -4.07 -9.75 23.76
CA ALA A 222 -5.15 -8.90 24.27
C ALA A 222 -4.85 -7.40 24.05
N LEU A 223 -3.63 -6.95 24.33
CA LEU A 223 -3.21 -5.56 24.10
C LEU A 223 -3.25 -5.20 22.62
N ALA A 224 -2.75 -6.07 21.74
CA ALA A 224 -2.80 -5.86 20.29
C ALA A 224 -4.24 -5.76 19.79
N CYS A 225 -5.15 -6.60 20.28
CA CYS A 225 -6.57 -6.51 19.99
C CYS A 225 -7.19 -5.20 20.48
N LEU A 226 -6.88 -4.76 21.70
CA LEU A 226 -7.38 -3.50 22.25
C LEU A 226 -6.91 -2.28 21.45
N VAL A 227 -5.62 -2.24 21.10
CA VAL A 227 -5.06 -1.20 20.23
C VAL A 227 -5.73 -1.24 18.85
N GLY A 228 -5.91 -2.43 18.27
CA GLY A 228 -6.60 -2.61 17.00
C GLY A 228 -8.03 -2.09 17.03
N ILE A 229 -8.80 -2.42 18.07
CA ILE A 229 -10.16 -1.91 18.26
C ILE A 229 -10.16 -0.39 18.44
N ALA A 230 -9.30 0.15 19.29
CA ALA A 230 -9.20 1.60 19.51
C ALA A 230 -8.89 2.34 18.21
N VAL A 231 -7.93 1.85 17.42
CA VAL A 231 -7.61 2.40 16.10
C VAL A 231 -8.80 2.28 15.14
N CYS A 232 -9.45 1.12 15.05
CA CYS A 232 -10.62 0.90 14.19
C CYS A 232 -11.82 1.79 14.57
N CYS A 233 -12.00 2.11 15.85
CA CYS A 233 -13.09 2.97 16.31
C CYS A 233 -12.75 4.46 16.20
N CYS A 234 -11.50 4.84 16.50
CA CYS A 234 -11.08 6.25 16.49
C CYS A 234 -10.78 6.76 15.07
N LEU A 235 -10.24 5.92 14.17
CA LEU A 235 -9.88 6.37 12.82
C LEU A 235 -11.09 6.88 12.01
N PRO A 236 -12.26 6.19 11.95
CA PRO A 236 -13.42 6.72 11.24
C PRO A 236 -13.91 8.05 11.82
N CYS A 237 -13.88 8.21 13.14
CA CYS A 237 -14.27 9.44 13.82
C CYS A 237 -13.30 10.59 13.51
N ILE A 238 -11.99 10.33 13.59
CA ILE A 238 -10.96 11.32 13.25
C ILE A 238 -11.08 11.73 11.79
N ILE A 239 -11.25 10.78 10.87
CA ILE A 239 -11.44 11.06 9.44
C ILE A 239 -12.70 11.90 9.22
N ALA A 240 -13.83 11.56 9.84
CA ALA A 240 -15.07 12.32 9.73
C ALA A 240 -14.91 13.77 10.21
N ILE A 241 -14.22 13.98 11.34
CA ILE A 241 -13.92 15.32 11.87
C ILE A 241 -13.00 16.08 10.91
N LEU A 242 -11.93 15.45 10.40
CA LEU A 242 -11.01 16.09 9.47
C LEU A 242 -11.68 16.47 8.14
N TYR A 243 -12.60 15.63 7.63
CA TYR A 243 -13.41 15.98 6.46
C TYR A 243 -14.33 17.17 6.75
N ALA A 244 -15.02 17.17 7.90
CA ALA A 244 -15.89 18.28 8.29
C ALA A 244 -15.13 19.60 8.45
N VAL A 245 -13.91 19.56 8.99
CA VAL A 245 -13.06 20.75 9.20
C VAL A 245 -12.43 21.23 7.90
N ARG A 246 -12.04 20.33 6.97
CA ARG A 246 -11.46 20.72 5.67
C ARG A 246 -12.45 21.44 4.76
N GLU A 247 -13.75 21.21 4.93
CA GLU A 247 -14.80 21.81 4.08
C GLU A 247 -15.29 23.20 4.55
N GLN A 248 -14.74 23.80 5.61
CA GLN A 248 -15.40 24.93 6.30
C GLN A 248 -14.66 26.28 6.32
N GLU A 249 -13.79 26.57 5.37
CA GLU A 249 -13.35 27.95 5.15
C GLU A 249 -14.06 28.55 3.92
N GLY A 250 -15.20 29.19 4.19
CA GLY A 250 -15.86 30.08 3.23
C GLY A 250 -15.02 31.34 3.00
N ALA A 251 -15.19 31.96 1.83
CA ALA A 251 -14.51 33.21 1.51
C ALA A 251 -15.16 34.40 2.25
N THR A 252 -14.37 35.43 2.51
CA THR A 252 -14.90 36.67 3.10
C THR A 252 -15.79 37.41 2.10
N GLU A 253 -16.69 38.27 2.59
CA GLU A 253 -17.51 39.14 1.74
C GLU A 253 -16.65 40.00 0.82
N GLU A 254 -15.52 40.48 1.32
CA GLU A 254 -14.56 41.29 0.60
C GLU A 254 -13.94 40.53 -0.58
N ASP A 255 -13.56 39.27 -0.37
CA ASP A 255 -12.99 38.41 -1.42
C ASP A 255 -14.02 38.14 -2.52
N ILE A 256 -15.27 37.85 -2.14
CA ILE A 256 -16.36 37.61 -3.09
C ILE A 256 -16.67 38.87 -3.90
N ARG A 257 -16.61 40.06 -3.28
CA ARG A 257 -16.87 41.33 -3.98
C ARG A 257 -15.81 41.68 -5.02
N GLN A 258 -14.57 41.24 -4.85
CA GLN A 258 -13.48 41.47 -5.81
C GLN A 258 -13.63 40.65 -7.10
N LEU A 259 -14.47 39.61 -7.10
CA LEU A 259 -14.67 38.77 -8.28
C LEU A 259 -15.38 39.54 -9.41
N PRO A 260 -14.93 39.38 -10.67
CA PRO A 260 -15.52 40.04 -11.83
C PRO A 260 -17.03 39.79 -11.96
N LYS A 261 -17.77 40.86 -12.28
CA LYS A 261 -19.20 40.80 -12.60
C LYS A 261 -19.42 41.12 -14.07
N TYR A 262 -20.38 40.42 -14.67
CA TYR A 262 -20.79 40.60 -16.04
C TYR A 262 -22.30 40.72 -16.12
N LYS A 263 -22.79 41.42 -17.13
CA LYS A 263 -24.20 41.48 -17.49
C LYS A 263 -24.43 40.64 -18.74
N PHE A 264 -25.34 39.69 -18.67
CA PHE A 264 -25.66 38.82 -19.80
C PHE A 264 -26.70 39.45 -20.72
N ARG A 265 -26.56 39.25 -22.03
CA ARG A 265 -27.58 39.57 -23.04
C ARG A 265 -27.60 38.48 -24.10
N ARG A 266 -28.75 37.87 -24.34
CA ARG A 266 -28.96 36.85 -25.35
C ARG A 266 -28.80 37.43 -26.76
N THR A 267 -28.11 36.70 -27.61
CA THR A 267 -27.93 37.08 -29.02
C THR A 267 -29.06 36.49 -29.85
N VAL A 268 -29.81 37.34 -30.54
CA VAL A 268 -30.83 36.92 -31.50
C VAL A 268 -30.15 36.82 -32.86
N VAL A 269 -29.77 35.61 -33.28
CA VAL A 269 -29.38 35.41 -34.69
C VAL A 269 -30.66 35.49 -35.52
N SER A 270 -30.80 36.58 -36.28
CA SER A 270 -31.89 36.77 -37.22
C SER A 270 -31.52 36.09 -38.53
N GLU A 271 -31.70 34.77 -38.62
CA GLU A 271 -31.71 34.09 -39.91
C GLU A 271 -33.12 34.08 -40.47
N LYS A 272 -33.29 34.84 -41.55
CA LYS A 272 -34.45 34.80 -42.42
C LYS A 272 -34.30 33.60 -43.36
N VAL A 273 -34.59 32.38 -42.90
CA VAL A 273 -34.90 31.24 -43.79
C VAL A 273 -35.97 30.37 -43.12
N GLU A 274 -36.98 30.02 -43.91
CA GLU A 274 -38.18 29.29 -43.55
C GLU A 274 -37.92 27.81 -43.20
N ALA A 275 -38.83 27.26 -42.40
CA ALA A 275 -39.15 25.85 -42.17
C ALA A 275 -38.43 25.07 -41.04
N GLU A 276 -39.30 24.54 -40.15
CA GLU A 276 -39.21 23.25 -39.44
C GLU A 276 -38.38 23.11 -38.16
N THR A 277 -39.13 23.05 -37.05
CA THR A 277 -38.92 22.30 -35.80
C THR A 277 -37.47 21.97 -35.41
N GLY A 278 -36.85 22.92 -34.72
CA GLY A 278 -35.67 22.69 -33.88
C GLY A 278 -35.41 23.94 -33.06
N GLU A 279 -35.43 23.85 -31.73
CA GLU A 279 -35.05 24.95 -30.83
C GLU A 279 -33.66 25.47 -31.22
N SER A 280 -33.61 26.63 -31.86
CA SER A 280 -32.35 27.31 -32.16
C SER A 280 -31.72 27.70 -30.82
N ILE A 281 -30.63 27.02 -30.47
CA ILE A 281 -29.92 27.17 -29.20
C ILE A 281 -29.30 28.59 -29.19
N ARG A 282 -29.82 29.48 -28.35
CA ARG A 282 -29.43 30.91 -28.33
C ARG A 282 -28.32 31.14 -27.30
N GLY A 283 -27.13 31.45 -27.79
CA GLY A 283 -26.02 31.96 -26.97
C GLY A 283 -26.27 33.39 -26.49
N GLY A 284 -25.24 34.02 -25.93
CA GLY A 284 -25.30 35.41 -25.47
C GLY A 284 -23.97 36.14 -25.50
N ILE A 285 -24.01 37.39 -25.08
CA ILE A 285 -22.85 38.25 -24.87
C ILE A 285 -22.83 38.61 -23.39
N MET A 286 -21.69 38.40 -22.74
CA MET A 286 -21.41 38.84 -21.39
C MET A 286 -20.57 40.12 -21.47
N THR A 287 -21.08 41.22 -20.90
CA THR A 287 -20.35 42.50 -20.84
C THR A 287 -19.87 42.76 -19.42
N GLN A 288 -18.58 43.00 -19.23
CA GLN A 288 -18.00 43.23 -17.91
C GLN A 288 -18.50 44.54 -17.30
N CYS A 289 -18.87 44.52 -16.02
CA CYS A 289 -19.31 45.70 -15.28
C CYS A 289 -18.10 46.51 -14.80
N GLY A 290 -18.10 47.83 -15.06
CA GLY A 290 -17.14 48.77 -14.45
C GLY A 290 -15.81 48.95 -15.19
N THR A 291 -15.64 48.39 -16.39
CA THR A 291 -14.49 48.63 -17.26
C THR A 291 -14.84 49.56 -18.42
N ASP A 292 -14.03 50.60 -18.65
CA ASP A 292 -14.08 51.44 -19.85
C ASP A 292 -12.75 51.31 -20.61
N PRO A 293 -12.72 50.78 -21.85
CA PRO A 293 -13.86 50.35 -22.67
C PRO A 293 -14.51 49.03 -22.16
N PRO A 294 -15.78 48.76 -22.53
CA PRO A 294 -16.49 47.56 -22.11
C PRO A 294 -15.84 46.30 -22.72
N VAL A 295 -15.50 45.34 -21.86
CA VAL A 295 -15.02 44.02 -22.28
C VAL A 295 -16.24 43.13 -22.54
N GLU A 296 -16.39 42.68 -23.79
CA GLU A 296 -17.47 41.77 -24.20
C GLU A 296 -16.92 40.37 -24.49
N GLN A 297 -17.59 39.34 -24.00
CA GLN A 297 -17.26 37.94 -24.21
C GLN A 297 -18.47 37.18 -24.77
N PRO A 298 -18.35 36.48 -25.91
CA PRO A 298 -19.43 35.64 -26.42
C PRO A 298 -19.54 34.37 -25.57
N LEU A 299 -20.77 34.00 -25.21
CA LEU A 299 -21.10 32.79 -24.49
C LEU A 299 -21.87 31.84 -25.41
N GLN A 300 -21.38 30.59 -25.50
CA GLN A 300 -22.08 29.55 -26.26
C GLN A 300 -23.39 29.18 -25.59
N ALA A 301 -24.31 28.63 -26.37
CA ALA A 301 -25.66 28.38 -25.90
C ALA A 301 -25.70 27.21 -24.88
N GLU A 302 -24.74 26.29 -24.99
CA GLU A 302 -24.51 25.18 -24.06
C GLU A 302 -23.97 25.64 -22.70
N ASP A 303 -23.31 26.80 -22.65
CA ASP A 303 -22.72 27.37 -21.43
C ASP A 303 -23.62 28.47 -20.82
N ALA A 304 -24.77 28.77 -21.43
CA ALA A 304 -25.70 29.82 -21.02
C ALA A 304 -26.66 29.39 -19.90
N GLU A 305 -26.19 28.58 -18.95
CA GLU A 305 -26.95 28.06 -17.82
C GLU A 305 -26.14 28.10 -16.51
N CYS A 306 -26.80 28.38 -15.39
CA CYS A 306 -26.19 28.32 -14.07
C CYS A 306 -26.26 26.89 -13.52
N CYS A 307 -25.13 26.21 -13.29
CA CYS A 307 -25.14 24.84 -12.77
C CYS A 307 -25.61 24.70 -11.29
N ILE A 308 -25.76 25.82 -10.57
CA ILE A 308 -26.20 25.81 -9.16
C ILE A 308 -27.73 25.74 -9.09
N CYS A 309 -28.43 26.52 -9.91
CA CYS A 309 -29.90 26.54 -9.94
C CYS A 309 -30.50 25.81 -11.15
N LEU A 310 -29.65 25.35 -12.07
CA LEU A 310 -30.03 24.65 -13.31
C LEU A 310 -31.00 25.47 -14.18
N CYS A 311 -30.80 26.80 -14.21
CA CYS A 311 -31.64 27.73 -14.96
C CYS A 311 -30.79 28.49 -15.99
N GLY A 312 -31.33 28.64 -17.20
CA GLY A 312 -30.71 29.42 -18.27
C GLY A 312 -30.60 30.90 -17.92
N TYR A 313 -29.61 31.59 -18.49
CA TYR A 313 -29.43 33.02 -18.23
C TYR A 313 -30.49 33.88 -18.92
N GLU A 314 -30.95 34.88 -18.16
CA GLU A 314 -31.92 35.88 -18.59
C GLU A 314 -31.24 37.18 -19.01
N ASP A 315 -31.89 37.94 -19.89
CA ASP A 315 -31.35 39.23 -20.34
C ASP A 315 -31.21 40.21 -19.19
N GLY A 316 -30.01 40.76 -19.06
CA GLY A 316 -29.66 41.73 -18.05
C GLY A 316 -29.29 41.14 -16.68
N VAL A 317 -29.28 39.81 -16.52
CA VAL A 317 -28.87 39.18 -15.26
C VAL A 317 -27.39 39.41 -14.97
N GLU A 318 -27.05 39.60 -13.70
CA GLU A 318 -25.66 39.68 -13.25
C GLU A 318 -25.08 38.29 -13.03
N LEU A 319 -23.97 38.03 -13.72
CA LEU A 319 -23.17 36.84 -13.59
C LEU A 319 -21.85 37.20 -12.92
N ARG A 320 -21.32 36.26 -12.14
CA ARG A 320 -20.00 36.37 -11.54
C ARG A 320 -19.10 35.31 -12.13
N GLU A 321 -17.94 35.73 -12.60
CA GLU A 321 -16.90 34.85 -13.11
C GLU A 321 -15.88 34.57 -12.00
N LEU A 322 -15.53 33.30 -11.81
CA LEU A 322 -14.49 32.88 -10.87
C LEU A 322 -13.11 32.91 -11.54
N PRO A 323 -11.98 32.90 -10.79
CA PRO A 323 -10.63 32.92 -11.38
C PRO A 323 -10.32 31.74 -12.32
N CYS A 324 -11.10 30.66 -12.23
CA CYS A 324 -11.02 29.52 -13.15
C CYS A 324 -11.79 29.71 -14.47
N GLY A 325 -12.45 30.86 -14.68
CA GLY A 325 -13.24 31.18 -15.88
C GLY A 325 -14.70 30.70 -15.86
N HIS A 326 -15.13 29.99 -14.82
CA HIS A 326 -16.52 29.55 -14.70
C HIS A 326 -17.42 30.67 -14.19
N HIS A 327 -18.62 30.77 -14.75
CA HIS A 327 -19.61 31.81 -14.44
C HIS A 327 -20.91 31.24 -13.88
N PHE A 328 -21.53 32.00 -12.98
CA PHE A 328 -22.77 31.64 -12.29
C PHE A 328 -23.58 32.91 -12.00
N HIS A 329 -24.87 32.77 -11.67
CA HIS A 329 -25.63 33.88 -11.08
C HIS A 329 -24.95 34.37 -9.80
N CYS A 330 -24.77 35.70 -9.64
CA CYS A 330 -24.22 36.29 -8.42
C CYS A 330 -24.93 35.76 -7.17
N SER A 331 -26.26 35.74 -7.17
CA SER A 331 -27.07 35.28 -6.04
C SER A 331 -26.90 33.80 -5.68
N CYS A 332 -26.50 32.97 -6.65
CA CYS A 332 -26.25 31.54 -6.44
C CYS A 332 -24.84 31.29 -5.92
N ILE A 333 -23.83 31.86 -6.59
CA ILE A 333 -22.44 31.60 -6.26
C ILE A 333 -21.99 32.31 -4.98
N ASP A 334 -22.52 33.50 -4.67
CA ASP A 334 -22.15 34.21 -3.44
C ASP A 334 -22.55 33.37 -2.20
N LYS A 335 -23.75 32.78 -2.20
CA LYS A 335 -24.20 31.85 -1.14
C LYS A 335 -23.30 30.62 -1.02
N TRP A 336 -22.87 30.07 -2.15
CA TRP A 336 -21.97 28.93 -2.17
C TRP A 336 -20.60 29.31 -1.59
N LEU A 337 -20.05 30.45 -1.99
CA LEU A 337 -18.71 30.91 -1.60
C LEU A 337 -18.58 31.24 -0.11
N HIS A 338 -19.69 31.64 0.54
CA HIS A 338 -19.73 31.77 2.01
C HIS A 338 -19.57 30.45 2.77
N ILE A 339 -19.88 29.32 2.11
CA ILE A 339 -19.75 27.99 2.72
C ILE A 339 -18.44 27.34 2.25
N ASN A 340 -18.09 27.51 0.98
CA ASN A 340 -16.94 26.89 0.34
C ASN A 340 -16.24 27.89 -0.58
N ALA A 341 -15.02 28.32 -0.26
CA ALA A 341 -14.21 29.20 -1.11
C ALA A 341 -13.69 28.56 -2.41
N THR A 342 -14.39 27.57 -2.99
CA THR A 342 -13.98 26.83 -4.18
C THR A 342 -15.07 26.81 -5.26
N CYS A 343 -14.66 26.73 -6.52
CA CYS A 343 -15.58 26.61 -7.65
C CYS A 343 -16.41 25.32 -7.56
N PRO A 344 -17.75 25.38 -7.71
CA PRO A 344 -18.62 24.19 -7.72
C PRO A 344 -18.23 23.15 -8.78
N LEU A 345 -17.75 23.61 -9.94
CA LEU A 345 -17.44 22.79 -11.12
C LEU A 345 -16.04 22.16 -11.06
N CYS A 346 -14.98 22.95 -10.82
CA CYS A 346 -13.60 22.47 -10.89
C CYS A 346 -12.87 22.36 -9.54
N LYS A 347 -13.52 22.74 -8.44
CA LYS A 347 -12.96 22.75 -7.07
C LYS A 347 -11.72 23.63 -6.88
N LEU A 348 -11.41 24.52 -7.84
CA LEU A 348 -10.33 25.48 -7.68
C LEU A 348 -10.71 26.57 -6.66
N SER A 349 -9.81 26.91 -5.75
CA SER A 349 -10.00 27.99 -4.78
C SER A 349 -10.14 29.35 -5.47
N ILE A 350 -11.01 30.21 -4.96
CA ILE A 350 -11.12 31.60 -5.42
C ILE A 350 -10.07 32.52 -4.79
N ILE A 351 -9.46 32.09 -3.68
CA ILE A 351 -8.35 32.78 -3.03
C ILE A 351 -7.10 32.37 -3.80
N ARG A 352 -6.66 33.21 -4.75
CA ARG A 352 -5.37 33.01 -5.45
C ARG A 352 -4.26 33.06 -4.41
N THR A 353 -3.59 31.92 -4.18
CA THR A 353 -2.23 31.93 -3.65
C THR A 353 -1.32 32.29 -4.81
N ASP A 354 -1.06 33.57 -4.98
CA ASP A 354 0.01 34.05 -5.87
C ASP A 354 1.35 33.62 -5.27
N ASN A 355 1.77 32.38 -5.50
CA ASN A 355 3.10 31.94 -5.07
C ASN A 355 3.77 30.93 -6.01
N TYR A 356 3.74 31.22 -7.31
CA TYR A 356 4.73 30.67 -8.25
C TYR A 356 5.10 31.73 -9.28
N GLY A 357 6.22 32.40 -9.03
CA GLY A 357 6.84 33.31 -9.98
C GLY A 357 7.51 34.50 -9.31
N ASN A 358 8.62 34.26 -8.61
CA ASN A 358 9.73 35.21 -8.42
C ASN A 358 11.01 34.41 -8.12
N GLU A 359 11.39 33.53 -9.06
CA GLU A 359 12.81 33.29 -9.33
C GLU A 359 13.19 34.35 -10.36
N GLU A 360 13.64 35.51 -9.88
CA GLU A 360 14.29 36.52 -10.71
C GLU A 360 15.81 36.33 -10.63
N VAL A 361 16.35 35.89 -11.77
CA VAL A 361 17.62 36.23 -12.44
C VAL A 361 18.93 36.24 -11.65
#